data_AF-A0A6N7EHU5-F1
#
_entry.id   AF-A0A6N7EHU5-F1
#
_cell.length_a   1.000
_cell.length_b   1.000
_cell.length_c   1.000
_cell.angle_alpha   90.00
_cell.angle_beta   90.00
_cell.angle_gamma   90.00
#
_symmetry.space_group_name_H-M   'P 1'
#
loop_
_entity.id
_entity.type
_entity.pdbx_description
1 polymer ?
#
loop_
_entity_poly.entity_id
_entity_poly.type
_entity_poly.pdbx_seq_one_letter_code
_entity_poly.pdbx_strand_id
1 'polypeptide(L)'
;MTSGPAPAGPAAGPAFDAVVLAGGTGRRLGGAAKPEVTLHGRRLLDHALGATAGAGRVVVVAPPAVDVPAGVVRALEDPPHGGPVAGVAAGL
;
A
#
# COMPACT_ATOMS: atom_id res chain seq x y z
N MET A 1 1.59 19.59 47.94
CA MET A 1 0.80 19.57 46.69
C MET A 1 1.64 18.85 45.64
N THR A 2 1.52 17.53 45.53
CA THR A 2 2.17 16.75 44.46
C THR A 2 1.21 16.74 43.27
N SER A 3 1.55 17.44 42.18
CA SER A 3 0.80 17.32 40.93
C SER A 3 0.90 15.88 40.44
N GLY A 4 -0.25 15.23 40.23
CA GLY A 4 -0.30 13.91 39.60
C GLY A 4 0.25 13.94 38.17
N PRO A 5 0.56 12.76 37.59
CA PRO A 5 1.09 12.69 36.23
C PRO A 5 0.10 13.34 35.25
N ALA A 6 0.61 14.21 34.39
CA ALA A 6 -0.17 14.83 33.33
C ALA A 6 -0.78 13.72 32.45
N PRO A 7 -2.03 13.89 31.97
CA PRO A 7 -2.61 12.92 31.05
C PRO A 7 -1.70 12.82 29.84
N ALA A 8 -1.31 11.59 29.49
CA ALA A 8 -0.59 11.34 28.26
C ALA A 8 -1.45 11.93 27.12
N GLY A 9 -0.90 12.92 26.41
CA GLY A 9 -1.54 13.50 25.23
C GLY A 9 -1.92 12.38 24.26
N PRO A 10 -2.92 12.61 23.38
CA PRO A 10 -3.38 11.59 22.45
C PRO A 10 -2.16 10.96 21.79
N ALA A 11 -1.99 9.64 21.97
CA ALA A 11 -0.87 8.90 21.42
C ALA A 11 -0.79 9.31 19.95
N ALA A 12 0.29 10.01 19.59
CA ALA A 12 0.36 10.67 18.29
C ALA A 12 0.04 9.61 17.24
N GLY A 13 -1.07 9.83 16.53
CA GLY A 13 -1.50 8.91 15.50
C GLY A 13 -0.37 8.67 14.51
N PRO A 14 -0.44 7.59 13.74
CA PRO A 14 0.54 7.32 12.70
C PRO A 14 0.77 8.57 11.85
N ALA A 15 2.04 8.91 11.59
CA ALA A 15 2.40 10.16 10.95
C ALA A 15 1.94 10.23 9.48
N PHE A 16 1.53 9.10 8.89
CA PHE A 16 1.09 8.99 7.50
C PHE A 16 0.23 7.73 7.26
N ASP A 17 -0.47 7.74 6.13
CA ASP A 17 -1.05 6.57 5.46
C ASP A 17 -0.29 6.32 4.14
N ALA A 18 -0.38 5.10 3.60
CA ALA A 18 0.35 4.70 2.41
C ALA A 18 -0.55 4.14 1.31
N VAL A 19 -0.28 4.55 0.06
CA VAL A 19 -0.87 3.98 -1.15
C VAL A 19 0.23 3.32 -1.97
N VAL A 20 0.09 2.02 -2.24
CA VAL A 20 1.02 1.24 -3.06
C VAL A 20 0.36 0.93 -4.39
N LEU A 21 0.87 1.53 -5.47
CA LEU A 21 0.40 1.27 -6.83
C LEU A 21 1.00 -0.05 -7.33
N ALA A 22 0.19 -1.09 -7.37
CA ALA A 22 0.54 -2.44 -7.82
C ALA A 22 -0.24 -2.85 -9.08
N GLY A 23 -0.79 -1.88 -9.80
CA GLY A 23 -1.38 -2.07 -11.12
C GLY A 23 -0.38 -1.97 -12.28
N GLY A 24 -0.93 -1.96 -13.50
CA GLY A 24 -0.18 -1.81 -14.75
C GLY A 24 0.03 -3.14 -15.48
N THR A 25 0.57 -3.03 -16.70
CA THR A 25 0.57 -4.14 -17.68
C THR A 25 1.83 -4.99 -17.69
N GLY A 26 2.87 -4.61 -16.93
CA GLY A 26 4.14 -5.33 -16.94
C GLY A 26 4.79 -5.44 -18.32
N ARG A 27 4.48 -4.53 -19.26
CA ARG A 27 4.92 -4.61 -20.67
C ARG A 27 6.42 -4.85 -20.85
N ARG A 28 7.25 -4.22 -20.01
CA ARG A 28 8.72 -4.36 -20.06
C ARG A 28 9.23 -5.67 -19.44
N LEU A 29 8.37 -6.41 -18.75
CA LEU A 29 8.63 -7.70 -18.13
C LEU A 29 7.91 -8.83 -18.89
N GLY A 30 7.66 -8.66 -20.19
CA GLY A 30 6.97 -9.66 -21.02
C GLY A 30 5.51 -9.90 -20.64
N GLY A 31 4.85 -8.93 -19.99
CA GLY A 31 3.47 -9.06 -19.52
C GLY A 31 3.32 -9.71 -18.14
N ALA A 32 4.43 -10.04 -17.47
CA ALA A 32 4.39 -10.53 -16.11
C ALA A 32 3.75 -9.50 -15.16
N ALA A 33 2.94 -9.98 -14.22
CA ALA A 33 2.43 -9.16 -13.12
C ALA A 33 3.60 -8.73 -12.22
N LYS A 34 4.11 -7.50 -12.43
CA LYS A 34 5.24 -6.95 -11.66
C LYS A 34 5.13 -7.13 -10.14
N PRO A 35 3.95 -6.94 -9.50
CA PRO A 35 3.82 -7.14 -8.05
C PRO A 35 4.21 -8.53 -7.59
N GLU A 36 3.99 -9.55 -8.42
CA GLU A 36 4.25 -10.97 -8.15
C GLU A 36 5.69 -11.40 -8.47
N VAL A 37 6.49 -10.55 -9.10
CA VAL A 37 7.90 -10.87 -9.40
C VAL A 37 8.69 -11.03 -8.11
N THR A 38 9.42 -12.14 -7.99
CA THR A 38 10.26 -12.42 -6.83
C THR A 38 11.64 -11.79 -6.97
N LEU A 39 12.06 -11.04 -5.95
CA LEU A 39 13.40 -10.49 -5.78
C LEU A 39 13.93 -10.90 -4.41
N HIS A 40 15.11 -11.51 -4.34
CA HIS A 40 15.70 -12.01 -3.07
C HIS A 40 14.73 -12.85 -2.22
N GLY A 41 13.95 -13.73 -2.87
CA GLY A 41 13.02 -14.64 -2.20
C GLY A 41 11.71 -14.03 -1.71
N ARG A 42 11.42 -12.75 -1.98
CA ARG A 42 10.13 -12.11 -1.66
C ARG A 42 9.54 -11.40 -2.88
N ARG A 43 8.22 -11.27 -2.97
CA ARG A 43 7.58 -10.56 -4.08
C ARG A 43 7.90 -9.08 -4.02
N LEU A 44 7.96 -8.40 -5.18
CA LEU A 44 8.14 -6.94 -5.23
C LEU A 44 7.06 -6.20 -4.44
N LEU A 45 5.82 -6.71 -4.42
CA LEU A 45 4.77 -6.18 -3.56
C LEU A 45 5.14 -6.24 -2.08
N ASP A 46 5.66 -7.37 -1.60
CA ASP A 46 6.02 -7.55 -0.18
C ASP A 46 7.18 -6.63 0.22
N HIS A 47 8.12 -6.36 -0.69
CA HIS A 47 9.17 -5.36 -0.45
C HIS A 47 8.60 -3.94 -0.34
N ALA A 48 7.67 -3.57 -1.22
CA ALA A 48 7.02 -2.25 -1.18
C ALA A 48 6.18 -2.08 0.09
N LEU A 49 5.44 -3.11 0.49
CA LEU A 49 4.68 -3.12 1.75
C LEU A 49 5.60 -3.00 2.96
N GLY A 50 6.75 -3.68 2.96
CA GLY A 50 7.76 -3.54 4.01
C GLY A 50 8.25 -2.10 4.19
N ALA A 51 8.32 -1.31 3.11
CA ALA A 51 8.71 0.10 3.16
C ALA A 51 7.61 1.02 3.75
N THR A 52 6.38 0.52 3.90
CA THR A 52 5.26 1.25 4.52
C THR A 52 5.13 1.03 6.03
N ALA A 53 6.13 0.38 6.66
CA ALA A 53 6.15 0.18 8.10
C ALA A 53 5.97 1.52 8.85
N GLY A 54 4.97 1.57 9.73
CA GLY A 54 4.59 2.78 10.48
C GLY A 54 3.41 3.56 9.90
N ALA A 55 2.89 3.17 8.73
CA ALA A 55 1.64 3.71 8.19
C ALA A 55 0.45 3.30 9.07
N GLY A 56 -0.52 4.20 9.24
CA GLY A 56 -1.79 3.90 9.92
C GLY A 56 -2.69 3.00 9.10
N ARG A 57 -2.76 3.30 7.80
CA ARG A 57 -3.47 2.55 6.78
C ARG A 57 -2.59 2.31 5.58
N VAL A 58 -2.72 1.12 5.00
CA VAL A 58 -2.09 0.78 3.73
C VAL A 58 -3.18 0.38 2.74
N VAL A 59 -3.17 1.03 1.58
CA VAL A 59 -4.03 0.70 0.44
C VAL A 59 -3.16 0.22 -0.71
N VAL A 60 -3.44 -0.97 -1.24
CA VAL A 60 -2.83 -1.50 -2.45
C VAL A 60 -3.80 -1.32 -3.61
N VAL A 61 -3.37 -0.57 -4.61
CA VAL A 61 -4.14 -0.35 -5.84
C VAL A 61 -3.72 -1.40 -6.85
N ALA A 62 -4.54 -2.44 -7.01
CA ALA A 62 -4.18 -3.62 -7.80
C ALA A 62 -5.41 -4.36 -8.34
N PRO A 63 -5.31 -5.02 -9.50
CA PRO A 63 -6.39 -5.87 -10.01
C PRO A 63 -6.64 -7.08 -9.09
N PRO A 64 -7.82 -7.72 -9.15
CA PRO A 64 -8.17 -8.84 -8.28
C PRO A 64 -7.23 -10.05 -8.34
N ALA A 65 -6.46 -10.19 -9.44
CA ALA A 65 -5.49 -11.26 -9.64
C ALA A 65 -4.19 -11.10 -8.81
N VAL A 66 -3.93 -9.92 -8.24
CA VAL A 66 -2.79 -9.70 -7.35
C VAL A 66 -3.17 -10.09 -5.93
N ASP A 67 -2.36 -10.96 -5.33
CA ASP A 67 -2.58 -11.40 -3.96
C ASP A 67 -2.12 -10.32 -2.97
N VAL A 68 -3.06 -9.83 -2.16
CA VAL A 68 -2.84 -8.73 -1.22
C VAL A 68 -2.94 -9.27 0.20
N PRO A 69 -1.93 -9.04 1.07
CA PRO A 69 -1.94 -9.55 2.43
C PRO A 69 -3.17 -9.14 3.24
N ALA A 70 -3.60 -10.02 4.14
CA ALA A 70 -4.69 -9.73 5.07
C ALA A 70 -4.41 -8.45 5.88
N GLY A 71 -5.45 -7.63 6.09
CA GLY A 71 -5.35 -6.36 6.80
C GLY A 71 -4.94 -5.17 5.92
N VAL A 72 -4.50 -5.38 4.68
CA VAL A 72 -4.26 -4.32 3.69
C VAL A 72 -5.52 -4.09 2.86
N VAL A 73 -5.89 -2.83 2.67
CA VAL A 73 -7.07 -2.48 1.86
C VAL A 73 -6.70 -2.59 0.38
N ARG A 74 -7.58 -3.15 -0.44
CA ARG A 74 -7.43 -3.18 -1.90
C ARG A 74 -8.34 -2.16 -2.54
N ALA A 75 -7.81 -1.45 -3.52
CA ALA A 75 -8.55 -0.57 -4.42
C ALA A 75 -8.17 -0.83 -5.88
N LEU A 76 -8.96 -0.31 -6.81
CA LEU A 76 -8.67 -0.32 -8.24
C LEU A 76 -9.46 0.82 -8.90
N GLU A 77 -8.87 1.50 -9.88
CA GLU A 77 -9.60 2.50 -10.67
C GLU A 77 -10.71 1.87 -11.54
N ASP A 78 -11.79 2.63 -11.77
CA ASP A 78 -12.89 2.26 -12.67
C ASP A 78 -13.11 3.39 -13.70
N PRO A 79 -12.91 3.14 -15.01
CA PRO A 79 -12.48 1.87 -15.61
C PRO A 79 -11.00 1.57 -15.36
N PRO A 80 -10.58 0.28 -15.40
CA PRO A 80 -9.19 -0.10 -15.20
C PRO A 80 -8.28 0.46 -16.29
N HIS A 81 -6.99 0.62 -15.96
CA HIS A 81 -5.95 1.10 -16.88
C HIS A 81 -5.96 2.62 -17.17
N GLY A 82 -6.54 3.42 -16.26
CA GLY A 82 -6.52 4.90 -16.32
C GLY A 82 -5.15 5.53 -16.08
N GLY A 83 -4.14 4.74 -15.69
CA GLY A 83 -2.77 5.18 -15.45
C GLY A 83 -2.50 5.59 -14.00
N PRO A 84 -1.28 6.07 -13.70
CA PRO A 84 -0.84 6.28 -12.31
C PRO A 84 -1.71 7.24 -11.52
N VAL A 85 -2.19 8.33 -12.15
CA VAL A 85 -3.04 9.33 -11.49
C VAL A 85 -4.40 8.75 -11.10
N ALA A 86 -5.04 7.98 -11.99
CA ALA A 86 -6.28 7.29 -11.69
C ALA A 86 -6.10 6.27 -10.56
N GLY A 87 -4.97 5.55 -10.56
CA GLY A 87 -4.63 4.62 -9.49
C GLY A 87 -4.47 5.31 -8.12
N VAL A 88 -3.82 6.47 -8.07
CA VAL A 88 -3.74 7.26 -6.82
C VAL A 88 -5.14 7.69 -6.37
N ALA A 89 -5.97 8.20 -7.28
CA ALA A 89 -7.34 8.61 -6.96
C ALA A 89 -8.20 7.47 -6.42
N ALA A 90 -8.00 6.24 -6.91
CA ALA A 90 -8.69 5.07 -6.38
C ALA A 90 -8.21 4.65 -4.97
N GLY A 91 -6.97 5.00 -4.61
CA GLY A 91 -6.37 4.64 -3.33
C GLY A 91 -6.60 5.65 -2.20
N LEU A 92 -7.14 6.83 -2.50
CA LEU A 92 -7.51 7.89 -1.56
C LEU A 92 -8.99 7.79 -1.18
#